data_AF-A0A4R6N7M5-F1
#
_entry.id   AF-A0A4R6N7M5-F1
#
_cell.length_a   1.000
_cell.length_b   1.000
_cell.length_c   1.000
_cell.angle_alpha   90.00
_cell.angle_beta   90.00
_cell.angle_gamma   90.00
#
_symmetry.space_group_name_H-M   'P 1'
#
loop_
_entity.id
_entity.type
_entity.pdbx_description
1 polymer ?
#
loop_
_entity_poly.entity_id
_entity_poly.type
_entity_poly.pdbx_seq_one_letter_code
_entity_poly.pdbx_strand_id
1 'polypeptide(L)' 'MSDTPTIALTQEERDFLWFMPQVPGGKVVPERLQQRYAELGLVVRNAEGQYWPTVLGDKVRRGAVPVKIIG' A
#
# COMPACT_ATOMS: atom_id res chain seq x y z
N MET A 1 5.37 24.46 -9.65
CA MET A 1 6.09 23.19 -9.55
C MET A 1 5.30 22.34 -8.58
N SER A 2 4.57 21.33 -9.06
CA SER A 2 3.84 20.44 -8.16
C SER A 2 4.86 19.47 -7.57
N ASP A 3 5.24 19.69 -6.31
CA ASP A 3 5.91 18.70 -5.48
C ASP A 3 4.97 17.50 -5.37
N THR A 4 5.00 16.63 -6.37
CA THR A 4 4.26 15.38 -6.31
C THR A 4 4.93 14.59 -5.19
N PRO A 5 4.26 14.35 -4.05
CA PRO A 5 4.89 13.66 -2.94
C PRO A 5 5.33 12.30 -3.47
N THR A 6 6.64 12.10 -3.52
CA THR A 6 7.22 10.85 -4.00
C THR A 6 6.94 9.81 -2.93
N ILE A 7 6.12 8.81 -3.26
CA ILE A 7 5.81 7.73 -2.34
C ILE A 7 7.11 6.96 -2.10
N ALA A 8 7.56 6.95 -0.85
CA ALA A 8 8.75 6.24 -0.42
C ALA A 8 8.31 4.95 0.27
N LEU A 9 8.77 3.82 -0.24
CA LEU A 9 8.52 2.50 0.33
C LEU A 9 9.83 1.77 0.55
N THR A 10 9.94 0.98 1.60
CA THR A 10 10.99 -0.05 1.66
C THR A 10 10.73 -1.14 0.63
N GLN A 11 11.74 -1.96 0.34
CA GLN A 11 11.53 -3.12 -0.54
C GLN A 11 10.46 -4.06 0.02
N GLU A 12 10.47 -4.31 1.34
CA GLU A 12 9.46 -5.11 2.02
C GLU A 12 8.05 -4.50 1.84
N GLU A 13 7.90 -3.20 2.09
CA GLU A 13 6.63 -2.50 1.91
C GLU A 13 6.12 -2.59 0.47
N ARG A 14 7.01 -2.49 -0.53
CA ARG A 14 6.64 -2.62 -1.93
C ARG A 14 6.14 -4.03 -2.26
N ASP A 15 6.82 -5.05 -1.76
CA ASP A 15 6.50 -6.45 -2.02
C ASP A 15 5.18 -6.85 -1.36
N PHE A 16 4.96 -6.44 -0.10
CA PHE A 16 3.75 -6.79 0.62
C PHE A 16 2.50 -6.06 0.13
N LEU A 17 2.63 -4.85 -0.44
CA LEU A 17 1.51 -4.09 -0.98
C LEU A 17 0.78 -4.83 -2.11
N TRP A 18 1.49 -5.74 -2.81
CA TRP A 18 0.89 -6.62 -3.82
C TRP A 18 -0.26 -7.47 -3.26
N PHE A 19 -0.15 -7.88 -1.99
CA PHE A 19 -1.09 -8.77 -1.32
C PHE A 19 -2.24 -8.03 -0.60
N MET A 20 -2.48 -6.76 -0.95
CA MET A 20 -3.65 -6.00 -0.53
C MET A 20 -4.75 -6.02 -1.61
N PRO A 21 -6.04 -6.16 -1.25
CA PRO A 21 -6.56 -6.44 0.09
C PRO A 21 -6.26 -7.87 0.55
N GLN A 22 -6.36 -8.10 1.87
CA GLN A 22 -6.28 -9.44 2.45
C GLN A 22 -7.45 -10.30 1.98
N VAL A 23 -7.16 -11.50 1.48
CA VAL A 23 -8.15 -12.47 1.00
C VAL A 23 -7.96 -13.82 1.69
N PRO A 24 -9.01 -14.62 1.91
CA PRO A 24 -8.89 -15.96 2.47
C PRO A 24 -7.88 -16.82 1.70
N GLY A 25 -6.94 -17.45 2.41
CA GLY A 25 -5.87 -18.27 1.81
C GLY A 25 -4.73 -17.48 1.13
N GLY A 26 -4.81 -16.14 1.11
CA GLY A 26 -3.76 -15.26 0.60
C GLY A 26 -2.60 -15.09 1.58
N LYS A 27 -1.55 -14.39 1.13
CA LYS A 27 -0.43 -14.03 2.00
C LYS A 27 -0.88 -13.00 3.04
N VAL A 28 -0.63 -13.31 4.30
CA VAL A 28 -0.90 -12.40 5.41
C VAL A 28 0.10 -11.24 5.38
N VAL A 29 -0.42 -10.02 5.27
CA VAL A 29 0.37 -8.78 5.37
C VAL A 29 0.48 -8.41 6.85
N PRO A 30 1.70 -8.22 7.40
CA PRO A 30 1.90 -7.81 8.78
C PRO A 30 1.09 -6.54 9.14
N GLU A 31 0.52 -6.50 10.34
CA GLU A 31 -0.33 -5.38 10.76
C GLU A 31 0.40 -4.02 10.67
N ARG A 32 1.68 -3.98 11.05
CA ARG A 32 2.52 -2.77 10.91
C ARG A 32 2.55 -2.23 9.49
N LEU A 33 2.55 -3.11 8.48
CA LEU A 33 2.56 -2.71 7.08
C LEU A 33 1.18 -2.21 6.65
N GLN A 34 0.11 -2.87 7.12
CA GLN A 34 -1.26 -2.41 6.84
C GLN A 34 -1.52 -1.00 7.42
N GLN A 35 -1.09 -0.75 8.66
CA GLN A 35 -1.16 0.57 9.29
C GLN A 35 -0.31 1.59 8.51
N ARG A 36 0.93 1.22 8.14
CA ARG A 36 1.81 2.07 7.34
C ARG A 36 1.20 2.46 5.99
N TYR A 37 0.57 1.51 5.29
CA TYR A 37 -0.12 1.80 4.04
C TYR A 37 -1.31 2.75 4.23
N ALA A 38 -1.99 2.69 5.38
CA ALA A 38 -3.08 3.60 5.70
C ALA A 38 -2.57 5.01 5.96
N GLU A 39 -1.47 5.16 6.71
CA GLU A 39 -0.79 6.45 6.92
C GLU A 39 -0.34 7.10 5.60
N LEU A 40 0.12 6.29 4.64
CA LEU A 40 0.49 6.72 3.30
C LEU A 40 -0.70 6.97 2.36
N GLY A 41 -1.94 6.73 2.82
CA GLY A 41 -3.15 6.86 2.01
C GLY A 41 -3.28 5.82 0.89
N LEU A 42 -2.53 4.73 0.95
CA LEU A 42 -2.55 3.64 -0.04
C LEU A 42 -3.68 2.65 0.21
N VAL A 43 -4.12 2.53 1.46
CA VAL A 43 -5.28 1.71 1.82
C VAL A 43 -6.22 2.48 2.73
N VAL A 44 -7.48 2.04 2.79
CA VAL A 44 -8.50 2.57 3.69
C VAL A 44 -9.30 1.41 4.28
N ARG A 45 -9.77 1.54 5.52
CA ARG A 45 -10.69 0.55 6.10
C ARG A 45 -12.06 0.67 5.44
N ASN A 46 -12.61 -0.45 5.00
CA ASN A 46 -14.01 -0.53 4.57
C ASN A 46 -14.94 -0.62 5.80
N ALA A 47 -16.26 -0.67 5.57
CA ALA A 47 -17.27 -0.79 6.63
C ALA A 47 -17.14 -2.08 7.47
N GLU A 48 -16.49 -3.10 6.94
CA GLU A 48 -16.22 -4.38 7.61
C GLU A 48 -14.87 -4.37 8.37
N GLY A 49 -14.17 -3.24 8.37
CA GLY A 49 -12.90 -3.06 9.08
C GLY A 49 -11.67 -3.59 8.34
N GLN A 50 -11.81 -4.10 7.12
CA GLN A 50 -10.72 -4.61 6.27
C GLN A 50 -10.04 -3.47 5.50
N TYR A 51 -8.73 -3.57 5.30
CA TYR A 51 -7.99 -2.60 4.49
C TYR A 51 -8.09 -2.92 3.00
N TRP A 52 -8.60 -1.96 2.24
CA TRP A 52 -8.74 -2.00 0.79
C TRP A 52 -7.86 -0.94 0.12
N PRO A 53 -7.21 -1.26 -1.02
CA PRO A 53 -6.44 -0.27 -1.77
C PRO A 53 -7.30 0.94 -2.17
N THR A 54 -6.77 2.15 -1.96
CA THR A 54 -7.30 3.35 -2.60
C THR A 54 -6.96 3.33 -4.09
N VAL A 55 -7.50 4.27 -4.87
CA VAL A 55 -7.08 4.44 -6.29
C VAL A 55 -5.56 4.67 -6.39
N LEU A 56 -4.99 5.44 -5.46
CA LEU A 56 -3.54 5.64 -5.40
C LEU A 56 -2.81 4.35 -5.04
N GLY A 57 -3.28 3.63 -4.01
CA GLY A 57 -2.72 2.34 -3.61
C GLY A 57 -2.73 1.31 -4.74
N ASP A 58 -3.82 1.21 -5.50
CA ASP A 58 -3.91 0.30 -6.63
C ASP A 58 -2.94 0.68 -7.76
N LYS A 59 -2.81 1.98 -8.07
CA LYS A 59 -1.81 2.47 -9.03
C LYS A 59 -0.38 2.16 -8.59
N VAL A 60 -0.06 2.41 -7.32
CA VAL A 60 1.26 2.11 -6.73
C VAL A 60 1.54 0.62 -6.76
N ARG A 61 0.56 -0.19 -6.32
CA ARG A 61 0.61 -1.66 -6.35
C ARG A 61 0.95 -2.17 -7.75
N ARG A 62 0.27 -1.65 -8.79
CA ARG A 62 0.46 -2.01 -10.20
C ARG A 62 1.70 -1.39 -10.86
N GLY A 63 2.43 -0.51 -10.17
CA GLY A 63 3.59 0.19 -10.73
C GLY A 63 3.25 1.31 -11.72
N ALA A 64 2.02 1.83 -11.69
CA ALA A 64 1.56 2.93 -12.53
C ALA A 64 1.94 4.32 -11.98
N VAL A 65 2.59 4.37 -10.80
CA VAL A 65 3.13 5.58 -10.17
C VAL A 65 4.57 5.29 -9.75
N PRO A 66 5.52 6.20 -10.01
CA PRO A 66 6.90 6.02 -9.55
C PRO A 66 6.96 6.00 -8.01
N VAL A 67 7.69 5.03 -7.49
CA VAL A 67 7.97 4.87 -6.05
C VAL A 67 9.46 4.98 -5.85
N LYS A 68 9.88 5.70 -4.81
CA LYS A 68 11.27 5.68 -4.36
C LYS A 68 11.46 4.52 -3.38
N ILE A 69 12.29 3.55 -3.73
CA ILE A 69 12.68 2.50 -2.80
C ILE A 69 13.70 3.06 -1.80
N ILE A 70 13.43 2.89 -0.51
CA ILE A 70 14.29 3.32 0.60
C ILE A 70 14.77 2.11 1.40
N GLY A 71 15.96 2.22 1.99
CA GLY A 71 16.61 1.18 2.80
C GLY A 71 16.64 1.55 4.26
#